data_AF-A0A7W9QGW3-F1
#
_entry.id   AF-A0A7W9QGW3-F1
#
_cell.length_a   1.000
_cell.length_b   1.000
_cell.length_c   1.000
_cell.angle_alpha   90.00
_cell.angle_beta   90.00
_cell.angle_gamma   90.00
#
_symmetry.space_group_name_H-M   'P 1'
#
loop_
_entity.id
_entity.type
_entity.pdbx_description
1 polymer ?
#
loop_
_entity_poly.entity_id
_entity_poly.type
_entity_poly.pdbx_seq_one_letter_code
_entity_poly.pdbx_strand_id
1 'polypeptide(L)' 'MSVQNLLNLITPRGGQVDPKACMQCAQLRKKIVEAADRHDAAAADAAVQAMDAHMTYGHPDDMRRPSDRGNKQRHLRK' A
#
# COMPACT_ATOMS: atom_id res chain seq x y z
N MET A 1 -0.48 -14.79 8.36
CA MET A 1 -1.38 -14.53 7.21
C MET A 1 -1.40 -15.76 6.31
N SER A 2 -2.53 -16.11 5.69
CA SER A 2 -2.58 -17.17 4.66
C SER A 2 -1.89 -16.73 3.37
N VAL A 3 -1.28 -17.67 2.65
CA VAL A 3 -0.65 -17.44 1.33
C VAL A 3 -1.63 -16.81 0.34
N GLN A 4 -2.90 -17.21 0.38
CA GLN A 4 -3.94 -16.65 -0.50
C GLN A 4 -4.21 -15.16 -0.22
N ASN A 5 -4.12 -14.73 1.05
CA ASN A 5 -4.28 -13.33 1.40
C ASN A 5 -3.10 -12.49 0.90
N LEU A 6 -1.89 -13.05 0.90
CA LEU A 6 -0.71 -12.39 0.37
C LEU A 6 -0.81 -12.23 -1.15
N LEU A 7 -1.26 -13.27 -1.87
CA LEU A 7 -1.49 -13.20 -3.31
C LEU A 7 -2.54 -12.13 -3.65
N ASN A 8 -3.69 -12.13 -2.98
CA ASN A 8 -4.75 -11.12 -3.20
C ASN A 8 -4.30 -9.69 -2.87
N LEU A 9 -3.28 -9.53 -2.03
CA LEU A 9 -2.65 -8.26 -1.71
C LEU A 9 -1.75 -7.79 -2.86
N ILE A 10 -0.98 -8.67 -3.50
CA ILE A 10 -0.02 -8.24 -4.53
C ILE A 10 -0.56 -8.37 -5.95
N THR A 11 -1.73 -8.98 -6.15
CA THR A 11 -2.33 -9.11 -7.48
C THR A 11 -2.57 -7.73 -8.10
N PRO A 12 -1.93 -7.43 -9.24
CA PRO A 12 -2.06 -6.13 -9.89
C PRO A 12 -3.49 -5.93 -10.37
N ARG A 13 -4.07 -4.77 -10.06
CA ARG A 13 -5.34 -4.32 -10.63
C ARG A 13 -5.04 -3.30 -11.71
N GLY A 14 -5.47 -3.58 -12.94
CA GLY A 14 -5.25 -2.70 -14.07
C GLY A 14 -6.07 -1.40 -13.96
N GLY A 15 -5.49 -0.31 -14.45
CA GLY A 15 -6.15 1.00 -14.51
C GLY A 15 -5.95 1.83 -13.24
N GLN A 16 -6.45 3.06 -13.28
CA GLN A 16 -6.32 4.00 -12.17
C GLN A 16 -7.26 3.58 -11.04
N VAL A 17 -6.74 2.81 -10.09
CA VAL A 17 -7.50 2.45 -8.89
C VAL A 17 -7.39 3.56 -7.87
N ASP A 18 -8.52 4.16 -7.47
CA ASP A 18 -8.52 5.07 -6.33
C ASP A 18 -8.29 4.29 -5.03
N PRO A 19 -7.23 4.57 -4.25
CA PRO A 19 -6.98 3.90 -2.98
C PRO A 19 -8.12 4.02 -1.96
N LYS A 20 -9.03 4.99 -2.12
CA LYS A 20 -10.24 5.12 -1.30
C LYS A 20 -11.35 4.14 -1.71
N ALA A 21 -11.38 3.72 -2.98
CA ALA A 21 -12.32 2.74 -3.51
C ALA A 21 -11.78 1.29 -3.43
N CYS A 22 -10.46 1.13 -3.20
CA CYS A 22 -9.84 -0.18 -3.04
C CYS A 22 -10.19 -0.82 -1.69
N MET A 23 -10.90 -1.96 -1.74
CA MET A 23 -11.28 -2.73 -0.54
C MET A 23 -10.07 -3.20 0.28
N GLN A 24 -8.95 -3.56 -0.36
CA GLN A 24 -7.75 -3.99 0.35
C GLN A 24 -7.06 -2.81 1.06
N CYS A 25 -6.99 -1.63 0.43
CA CYS A 25 -6.51 -0.41 1.08
C CYS A 25 -7.37 -0.05 2.30
N ALA A 26 -8.69 -0.16 2.20
CA ALA A 26 -9.60 0.09 3.32
C ALA A 26 -9.37 -0.89 4.48
N GLN A 27 -9.21 -2.18 4.18
CA GLN A 27 -8.92 -3.22 5.19
C GLN A 27 -7.57 -3.00 5.88
N LEU A 28 -6.52 -2.63 5.13
CA LEU A 28 -5.20 -2.36 5.69
C LEU A 28 -5.21 -1.12 6.58
N ARG A 29 -5.89 -0.03 6.17
CA ARG A 29 -6.08 1.15 7.03
C ARG A 29 -6.77 0.80 8.33
N LYS A 30 -7.82 -0.02 8.28
CA LYS A 30 -8.51 -0.49 9.47
C LYS A 30 -7.57 -1.25 10.40
N LYS A 31 -6.74 -2.15 9.87
CA LYS A 31 -5.73 -2.89 10.66
C LYS A 31 -4.69 -1.99 11.31
N ILE A 32 -4.24 -0.95 10.61
CA ILE A 32 -3.31 0.04 11.17
C ILE A 32 -3.95 0.76 12.36
N VAL A 33 -5.21 1.21 12.22
CA VAL A 33 -5.95 1.87 13.31
C VAL A 33 -6.16 0.91 14.48
N GLU A 34 -6.63 -0.32 14.24
CA GLU A 34 -6.83 -1.32 15.30
C GLU A 34 -5.53 -1.67 16.03
N ALA A 35 -4.40 -1.74 15.33
CA ALA A 35 -3.10 -1.97 15.94
C ALA A 35 -2.63 -0.77 16.78
N ALA A 36 -2.88 0.45 16.29
CA ALA A 36 -2.58 1.68 17.02
C ALA A 36 -3.41 1.79 18.31
N ASP A 37 -4.72 1.50 18.23
CA ASP A 37 -5.63 1.51 19.39
C ASP A 37 -5.23 0.47 20.46
N ARG A 38 -4.61 -0.63 20.03
CA ARG A 38 -4.09 -1.67 20.92
C ARG A 38 -2.66 -1.42 21.39
N HIS A 39 -2.04 -0.31 20.98
CA HIS A 39 -0.62 -0.02 21.19
C HIS A 39 0.32 -1.15 20.73
N ASP A 40 -0.09 -1.91 19.72
CA ASP A 40 0.71 -3.00 19.14
C ASP A 40 1.54 -2.46 17.97
N ALA A 41 2.74 -1.99 18.28
CA ALA A 41 3.66 -1.43 17.30
C ALA A 41 4.08 -2.45 16.22
N ALA A 42 4.21 -3.73 16.58
CA ALA A 42 4.61 -4.76 15.64
C ALA A 42 3.48 -5.05 14.63
N ALA A 43 2.24 -5.12 15.09
CA ALA A 43 1.08 -5.28 14.21
C ALA A 43 0.86 -4.05 13.31
N ALA A 44 1.10 -2.84 13.83
CA ALA A 44 1.01 -1.61 13.07
C ALA A 44 2.04 -1.56 11.95
N ASP A 45 3.31 -1.87 12.25
CA ASP A 45 4.39 -1.90 11.26
C ASP A 45 4.14 -2.96 10.17
N ALA A 46 3.72 -4.17 10.55
CA ALA A 46 3.37 -5.21 9.60
C ALA A 46 2.22 -4.78 8.66
N ALA A 47 1.21 -4.06 9.17
CA ALA A 47 0.12 -3.55 8.36
C ALA A 47 0.55 -2.40 7.43
N VAL A 48 1.48 -1.54 7.86
CA VAL A 48 2.08 -0.49 7.04
C VAL A 48 2.93 -1.09 5.90
N GLN A 49 3.79 -2.08 6.19
CA GLN A 49 4.57 -2.77 5.17
C GLN A 49 3.68 -3.48 4.15
N ALA A 50 2.60 -4.12 4.60
CA ALA A 50 1.60 -4.72 3.72
C ALA A 50 0.91 -3.67 2.83
N MET A 51 0.62 -2.47 3.36
CA MET A 51 0.05 -1.36 2.59
C MET A 51 1.02 -0.85 1.52
N ASP A 52 2.31 -0.71 1.85
CA ASP A 52 3.34 -0.29 0.90
C ASP A 52 3.51 -1.31 -0.24
N ALA A 53 3.55 -2.60 0.09
CA ALA A 53 3.56 -3.68 -0.88
C ALA A 53 2.30 -3.66 -1.76
N HIS A 54 1.12 -3.42 -1.18
CA HIS A 54 -0.14 -3.33 -1.93
C HIS A 54 -0.14 -2.17 -2.93
N MET A 55 0.30 -0.98 -2.50
CA MET A 55 0.43 0.18 -3.37
C MET A 55 1.47 -0.02 -4.47
N THR A 56 2.55 -0.76 -4.17
CA THR A 56 3.60 -1.05 -5.14
C THR A 56 3.14 -2.08 -6.16
N TYR A 57 2.63 -3.23 -5.74
CA TYR A 57 2.36 -4.35 -6.65
C TYR A 57 0.89 -4.46 -7.07
N GLY A 58 -0.04 -4.11 -6.18
CA GLY A 58 -1.49 -4.15 -6.43
C GLY A 58 -2.03 -2.94 -7.20
N HIS A 59 -1.33 -1.80 -7.14
CA HIS A 59 -1.67 -0.55 -7.83
C HIS A 59 -0.50 -0.03 -8.69
N PRO A 60 -0.03 -0.79 -9.70
CA PRO A 60 1.16 -0.42 -10.48
C PRO A 60 1.00 0.91 -11.23
N ASP A 61 -0.23 1.26 -11.63
CA ASP A 61 -0.56 2.45 -12.41
C ASP A 61 -1.02 3.65 -11.55
N ASP A 62 -1.04 3.52 -10.22
CA ASP A 62 -1.39 4.65 -9.34
C ASP A 62 -0.18 5.59 -9.14
N MET A 63 -0.25 6.77 -9.77
CA MET A 63 0.79 7.81 -9.71
C MET A 63 0.93 8.48 -8.33
N ARG A 64 0.11 8.10 -7.32
CA ARG A 64 0.25 8.59 -5.93
C ARG A 64 1.30 7.80 -5.13
N ARG A 65 2.05 6.90 -5.78
CA ARG A 65 3.16 6.14 -5.19
C ARG A 65 4.11 7.03 -4.37
N PRO A 66 4.45 6.65 -3.13
CA PRO A 66 5.50 7.31 -2.36
C PRO A 66 6.85 7.32 -3.08
N SER A 67 7.14 6.30 -3.90
CA SER A 67 8.39 6.18 -4.66
C SER A 67 8.57 7.25 -5.73
N ASP A 68 7.51 7.95 -6.14
CA ASP A 68 7.60 9.05 -7.12
C ASP A 68 8.00 10.40 -6.47
N ARG A 69 8.06 10.47 -5.13
CA ARG A 69 8.72 11.60 -4.44
C ARG A 69 10.24 11.59 -4.59
N GLY A 70 10.83 10.46 -5.02
CA GLY A 70 12.28 10.34 -5.25
C GLY A 70 12.74 10.50 -6.70
N ASN A 71 11.85 10.36 -7.70
CA ASN A 71 12.27 10.29 -9.11
C ASN A 71 11.97 11.54 -9.95
N LYS A 72 11.24 12.53 -9.43
CA LYS A 72 11.01 13.80 -10.15
C LYS A 72 12.16 14.81 -10.05
N GLN A 73 13.19 14.56 -9.23
CA GLN A 73 14.38 15.44 -9.16
C GLN A 73 15.49 15.09 -10.16
N ARG A 74 15.41 13.96 -10.89
CA ARG A 74 16.46 13.55 -11.84
C ARG A 74 16.26 14.02 -13.29
N HIS A 75 15.12 14.62 -13.63
CA HIS A 75 14.85 15.11 -14.99
C HIS A 75 14.91 16.63 -15.17
N LEU A 76 15.21 17.41 -14.12
CA LEU A 76 15.44 18.87 -14.22
C LEU A 76 16.92 19.28 -14.12
N ARG A 77 17.86 18.37 -14.39
CA ARG A 77 19.27 18.70 -14.58
C ARG A 77 19.76 18.20 -15.94
N LYS A 78 19.41 18.94 -16.98
CA LYS A 78 20.19 19.05 -18.22
C LYS A 78 20.25 20.51 -18.59
#